data_AF-A0A7Z0WNZ1-F1
#
_entry.id   AF-A0A7Z0WNZ1-F1
#
_cell.length_a   1.000
_cell.length_b   1.000
_cell.length_c   1.000
_cell.angle_alpha   90.00
_cell.angle_beta   90.00
_cell.angle_gamma   90.00
#
_symmetry.space_group_name_H-M   'P 1'
#
loop_
_entity.id
_entity.type
_entity.pdbx_description
1 polymer ?
#
loop_
_entity_poly.entity_id
_entity_poly.type
_entity_poly.pdbx_seq_one_letter_code
_entity_poly.pdbx_strand_id
1 'polypeptide(L)'
;MTTRVAKRWPLLRVLLSAHLTFLALLWAMFTLLVLVVTSILVWTNADTDNIMHLLSVQAPRWLLFGLGLDAVSTYLRIHLSHGRTRREFTGQALAHAGILSGAAAFLITAGYAMEFGLRSLYAVFDWRSRAPELDPATLPQVFGTFWLSLLMWMVAGLVIGLGFFRSPAHGIFSIPVGIVIVLPSVISNRNAGMPFLGDWVVDLDLGPGEILAISAVILVASAGLLRRGVRGVPMRTSAE
;
A
#
# COMPACT_ATOMS: atom_id res chain seq x y z
N MET A 1 -13.23 15.24 -39.11
CA MET A 1 -12.21 15.74 -38.16
C MET A 1 -12.62 15.28 -36.75
N THR A 2 -12.07 14.16 -36.27
CA THR A 2 -12.34 13.67 -34.90
C THR A 2 -11.36 14.35 -33.96
N THR A 3 -11.81 15.37 -33.23
CA THR A 3 -11.07 15.95 -32.12
C THR A 3 -10.92 14.88 -31.04
N ARG A 4 -9.72 14.32 -30.87
CA ARG A 4 -9.40 13.50 -29.70
C ARG A 4 -9.48 14.41 -28.49
N VAL A 5 -10.63 14.44 -27.82
CA VAL A 5 -10.75 15.06 -26.50
C VAL A 5 -9.74 14.36 -25.60
N ALA A 6 -8.68 15.09 -25.21
CA ALA A 6 -7.66 14.57 -24.32
C ALA A 6 -8.37 14.07 -23.04
N LYS A 7 -8.17 12.80 -22.70
CA LYS A 7 -8.83 12.15 -21.57
C LYS A 7 -8.33 12.79 -20.28
N ARG A 8 -9.03 13.82 -19.79
CA ARG A 8 -8.69 14.50 -18.53
C ARG A 8 -9.16 13.61 -17.37
N TRP A 9 -8.25 13.29 -16.44
CA TRP A 9 -8.56 12.58 -15.19
C TRP A 9 -8.55 13.56 -14.01
N PRO A 10 -9.52 14.50 -13.92
CA PRO A 10 -9.48 15.57 -12.93
C PRO A 10 -9.59 15.02 -11.51
N LEU A 11 -10.44 14.01 -11.29
CA LEU A 11 -10.62 13.40 -9.97
C LEU A 11 -9.32 12.73 -9.50
N LEU A 12 -8.67 11.90 -10.34
CA LEU A 12 -7.38 11.32 -10.00
C LEU A 12 -6.37 12.40 -9.58
N ARG A 13 -6.26 13.50 -10.33
CA ARG A 13 -5.30 14.57 -10.04
C ARG A 13 -5.55 15.20 -8.67
N VAL A 14 -6.79 15.59 -8.38
CA VAL A 14 -7.16 16.21 -7.10
C VAL A 14 -6.87 15.27 -5.94
N LEU A 15 -7.23 14.00 -6.09
CA LEU A 15 -7.08 12.99 -5.05
C LEU A 15 -5.62 12.63 -4.82
N LEU A 16 -4.83 12.49 -5.87
CA LEU A 16 -3.39 12.31 -5.75
C LEU A 16 -2.76 13.53 -5.07
N SER A 17 -3.12 14.76 -5.43
CA SER A 17 -2.54 15.92 -4.76
C SER A 17 -2.86 15.94 -3.26
N ALA A 18 -4.09 15.61 -2.87
CA ALA A 18 -4.48 15.56 -1.46
C ALA A 18 -3.77 14.41 -0.72
N HIS A 19 -3.83 13.19 -1.26
CA HIS A 19 -3.30 12.00 -0.59
C HIS A 19 -1.77 11.96 -0.59
N LEU A 20 -1.10 12.45 -1.63
CA LEU A 20 0.37 12.54 -1.65
C LEU A 20 0.86 13.60 -0.65
N THR A 21 0.16 14.73 -0.54
CA THR A 21 0.48 15.75 0.47
C THR A 21 0.28 15.19 1.87
N PHE A 22 -0.87 14.55 2.12
CA PHE A 22 -1.15 13.88 3.38
C PHE A 22 -0.09 12.82 3.72
N LEU A 23 0.27 11.98 2.74
CA LEU A 23 1.28 10.94 2.91
C LEU A 23 2.67 11.52 3.22
N ALA A 24 3.06 12.60 2.54
CA ALA A 24 4.33 13.27 2.79
C ALA A 24 4.39 13.91 4.18
N LEU A 25 3.31 14.58 4.62
CA LEU A 25 3.21 15.16 5.96
C LEU A 25 3.23 14.08 7.05
N LEU A 26 2.45 13.00 6.85
CA LEU A 26 2.42 11.86 7.75
C LEU A 26 3.81 11.22 7.85
N TRP A 27 4.49 11.05 6.71
CA TRP A 27 5.84 10.51 6.66
C TRP A 27 6.86 11.41 7.35
N ALA A 28 6.77 12.74 7.16
CA ALA A 28 7.66 13.68 7.83
C ALA A 28 7.50 13.60 9.36
N MET A 29 6.25 13.58 9.84
CA MET A 29 5.96 13.40 11.27
C MET A 29 6.44 12.05 11.80
N PHE A 30 6.23 10.99 11.03
CA PHE A 30 6.71 9.65 11.36
C PHE A 30 8.24 9.58 11.46
N THR A 31 8.93 10.16 10.47
CA THR A 31 10.40 10.22 10.43
C THR A 31 10.94 10.97 11.63
N LEU A 32 10.34 12.12 11.97
CA LEU A 32 10.71 12.90 13.15
C LEU A 32 10.53 12.08 14.44
N LEU A 33 9.40 11.37 14.58
CA LEU A 33 9.15 10.51 15.72
C LEU A 33 10.21 9.41 15.84
N VAL A 34 10.54 8.72 14.74
CA VAL A 34 11.57 7.67 14.77
C VAL A 34 12.93 8.23 15.13
N LEU A 35 13.31 9.40 14.59
CA LEU A 35 14.57 10.06 14.95
C LEU A 35 14.64 10.38 16.45
N VAL A 36 13.55 10.92 17.03
CA VAL A 36 13.47 11.21 18.47
C VAL A 36 13.60 9.94 19.30
N VAL A 37 12.81 8.90 18.99
CA VAL A 37 12.82 7.64 19.73
C VAL A 37 14.20 6.97 19.62
N THR A 38 14.78 6.92 18.43
CA THR A 38 16.12 6.35 18.19
C THR A 38 17.17 7.12 19.00
N SER A 39 17.11 8.45 19.02
CA SER A 39 18.05 9.28 19.78
C SER A 39 17.95 9.02 21.30
N ILE A 40 16.73 8.87 21.83
CA ILE A 40 16.50 8.54 23.24
C ILE A 40 17.09 7.16 23.57
N LEU A 41 16.86 6.15 22.71
CA LEU A 41 17.34 4.79 22.95
C LEU A 41 18.85 4.66 22.87
N VAL A 42 19.48 5.37 21.92
CA VAL A 42 20.94 5.50 21.86
C VAL A 42 21.46 6.12 23.14
N TRP A 43 20.81 7.17 23.65
CA TRP A 43 21.19 7.82 24.90
C TRP A 43 21.05 6.90 26.13
N THR A 44 20.06 6.00 26.16
CA THR A 44 19.84 5.07 27.28
C THR A 44 20.62 3.75 27.17
N ASN A 45 21.40 3.53 26.11
CA ASN A 45 22.06 2.25 25.80
C ASN A 45 21.08 1.06 25.78
N ALA A 46 19.83 1.28 25.37
CA ALA A 46 18.85 0.21 25.27
C ALA A 46 19.11 -0.65 24.03
N ASP A 47 19.26 -1.97 24.21
CA ASP A 47 19.24 -2.93 23.10
C ASP A 47 17.88 -2.82 22.39
N THR A 48 17.89 -2.35 21.15
CA THR A 48 16.65 -2.20 20.37
C THR A 48 16.75 -2.81 18.98
N ASP A 49 15.73 -3.60 18.66
CA ASP A 49 15.46 -4.06 17.30
C ASP A 49 15.22 -2.88 16.36
N ASN A 50 15.31 -3.12 15.06
CA ASN A 50 15.11 -2.10 14.04
C ASN A 50 13.67 -1.50 14.13
N ILE A 51 13.56 -0.33 14.75
CA ILE A 51 12.31 0.42 14.97
C ILE A 51 11.66 0.80 13.65
N MET A 52 12.47 1.14 12.64
CA MET A 52 11.98 1.42 11.30
C MET A 52 11.27 0.19 10.74
N HIS A 53 11.82 -1.01 10.91
CA HIS A 53 11.16 -2.23 10.48
C HIS A 53 9.84 -2.47 11.23
N LEU A 54 9.82 -2.31 12.56
CA LEU A 54 8.61 -2.57 13.35
C LEU A 54 7.43 -1.67 12.95
N LEU A 55 7.72 -0.38 12.71
CA LEU A 55 6.69 0.60 12.41
C LEU A 55 6.34 0.70 10.91
N SER A 56 7.32 0.52 10.02
CA SER A 56 7.11 0.64 8.57
C SER A 56 6.33 -0.53 7.99
N VAL A 57 6.29 -1.67 8.70
CA VAL A 57 5.61 -2.87 8.20
C VAL A 57 4.10 -2.81 8.44
N GLN A 58 3.64 -2.31 9.58
CA GLN A 58 2.21 -2.39 9.95
C GLN A 58 1.39 -1.17 9.58
N ALA A 59 1.79 0.03 10.05
CA ALA A 59 0.96 1.22 9.92
C ALA A 59 0.68 1.60 8.44
N PRO A 60 1.67 1.55 7.51
CA PRO A 60 1.42 1.86 6.11
C PRO A 60 0.46 0.88 5.43
N ARG A 61 0.47 -0.40 5.81
CA ARG A 61 -0.43 -1.43 5.25
C ARG A 61 -1.88 -1.13 5.58
N TRP A 62 -2.18 -0.92 6.86
CA TRP A 62 -3.52 -0.60 7.33
C TRP A 62 -4.01 0.74 6.80
N LEU A 63 -3.12 1.74 6.71
CA LEU A 63 -3.43 3.03 6.10
C LEU A 63 -3.85 2.88 4.64
N LEU A 64 -3.05 2.20 3.82
CA LEU A 64 -3.30 2.02 2.39
C LEU A 64 -4.55 1.17 2.14
N PHE A 65 -4.81 0.17 2.99
CA PHE A 65 -6.08 -0.55 3.00
C PHE A 65 -7.28 0.39 3.28
N GLY A 66 -7.18 1.23 4.30
CA GLY A 66 -8.19 2.24 4.62
C GLY A 66 -8.43 3.23 3.48
N LEU A 67 -7.36 3.69 2.82
CA LEU A 67 -7.46 4.56 1.64
C LEU A 67 -8.08 3.84 0.43
N GLY A 68 -7.89 2.52 0.31
CA GLY A 68 -8.61 1.69 -0.65
C GLY A 68 -10.12 1.63 -0.38
N LEU A 69 -10.52 1.49 0.90
CA LEU A 69 -11.94 1.55 1.30
C LEU A 69 -12.52 2.95 1.02
N ASP A 70 -11.81 4.01 1.43
CA ASP A 70 -12.22 5.40 1.22
C ASP A 70 -12.41 5.72 -0.26
N ALA A 71 -11.49 5.24 -1.12
CA ALA A 71 -11.58 5.43 -2.56
C ALA A 71 -12.92 4.89 -3.12
N VAL A 72 -13.47 3.83 -2.55
CA VAL A 72 -14.80 3.36 -2.94
C VAL A 72 -15.90 4.17 -2.27
N SER A 73 -15.86 4.39 -0.96
CA SER A 73 -16.95 5.10 -0.26
C SER A 73 -17.13 6.52 -0.76
N THR A 74 -16.04 7.17 -1.17
CA THR A 74 -16.01 8.58 -1.55
C THR A 74 -15.99 8.73 -3.08
N TYR A 75 -15.06 8.09 -3.80
CA TYR A 75 -14.89 8.38 -5.23
C TYR A 75 -15.97 7.74 -6.09
N LEU A 76 -16.45 6.55 -5.71
CA LEU A 76 -17.52 5.89 -6.45
C LEU A 76 -18.79 6.73 -6.41
N ARG A 77 -19.11 7.34 -5.26
CA ARG A 77 -20.26 8.25 -5.10
C ARG A 77 -20.13 9.51 -5.93
N ILE A 78 -18.93 10.11 -5.96
CA ILE A 78 -18.66 11.28 -6.81
C ILE A 78 -18.80 10.91 -8.30
N HIS A 79 -18.29 9.75 -8.72
CA HIS A 79 -18.44 9.30 -10.10
C HIS A 79 -19.91 9.06 -10.48
N LEU A 80 -20.69 8.53 -9.55
CA LEU A 80 -22.13 8.32 -9.72
C LEU A 80 -22.89 9.64 -9.87
N SER A 81 -22.63 10.63 -9.01
CA SER A 81 -23.32 11.93 -9.07
C SER A 81 -22.99 12.73 -10.34
N HIS A 82 -21.80 12.53 -10.92
CA HIS A 82 -21.36 13.20 -12.15
C HIS A 82 -21.59 12.38 -13.42
N GLY A 83 -22.32 11.25 -13.35
CA GLY A 83 -22.66 10.43 -14.51
C GLY A 83 -21.45 9.82 -15.24
N ARG A 84 -20.34 9.59 -14.54
CA ARG A 84 -19.09 9.07 -15.11
C ARG A 84 -19.18 7.58 -15.47
N THR A 85 -18.31 7.15 -16.37
CA THR A 85 -18.33 5.77 -16.85
C THR A 85 -17.63 4.81 -15.89
N ARG A 86 -18.09 3.55 -15.88
CA ARG A 86 -17.48 2.44 -15.14
C ARG A 86 -15.99 2.26 -15.46
N ARG A 87 -15.63 2.37 -16.74
CA ARG A 87 -14.24 2.21 -17.22
C ARG A 87 -13.34 3.34 -16.71
N GLU A 88 -13.87 4.56 -16.58
CA GLU A 88 -13.13 5.68 -16.00
C GLU A 88 -12.87 5.46 -14.52
N PHE A 89 -13.88 5.07 -13.75
CA PHE A 89 -13.72 4.78 -12.33
C PHE A 89 -12.66 3.69 -12.10
N THR A 90 -12.80 2.52 -12.72
CA THR A 90 -11.85 1.41 -12.52
C THR A 90 -10.43 1.80 -12.93
N GLY A 91 -10.27 2.52 -14.05
CA GLY A 91 -8.96 2.98 -14.49
C GLY A 91 -8.32 3.98 -13.52
N GLN A 92 -9.10 4.93 -13.00
CA GLN A 92 -8.60 5.90 -12.03
C GLN A 92 -8.31 5.27 -10.66
N ALA A 93 -9.15 4.36 -10.19
CA ALA A 93 -8.96 3.66 -8.92
C ALA A 93 -7.68 2.80 -8.93
N LEU A 94 -7.43 2.07 -10.01
CA LEU A 94 -6.20 1.27 -10.16
C LEU A 94 -4.96 2.15 -10.31
N ALA A 95 -5.06 3.25 -11.08
CA ALA A 95 -3.95 4.20 -11.20
C ALA A 95 -3.64 4.89 -9.86
N HIS A 96 -4.67 5.29 -9.12
CA HIS A 96 -4.54 5.84 -7.77
C HIS A 96 -3.86 4.84 -6.84
N ALA A 97 -4.30 3.58 -6.85
CA ALA A 97 -3.69 2.54 -6.04
C ALA A 97 -2.22 2.31 -6.37
N GLY A 98 -1.87 2.20 -7.66
CA GLY A 98 -0.49 2.03 -8.11
C GLY A 98 0.43 3.20 -7.72
N ILE A 99 -0.02 4.43 -7.96
CA ILE A 99 0.78 5.63 -7.67
C ILE A 99 0.95 5.84 -6.17
N LEU A 100 -0.14 5.71 -5.39
CA LEU A 100 -0.09 6.00 -3.96
C LEU A 100 0.70 4.93 -3.18
N SER A 101 0.52 3.65 -3.51
CA SER A 101 1.36 2.58 -2.96
C SER A 101 2.83 2.72 -3.35
N GLY A 102 3.11 3.14 -4.60
CA GLY A 102 4.47 3.40 -5.07
C GLY A 102 5.13 4.56 -4.32
N ALA A 103 4.39 5.65 -4.10
CA ALA A 103 4.87 6.78 -3.31
C ALA A 103 5.14 6.37 -1.85
N ALA A 104 4.25 5.59 -1.23
CA ALA A 104 4.45 5.09 0.13
C ALA A 104 5.68 4.16 0.22
N ALA A 105 5.85 3.25 -0.74
CA ALA A 105 7.01 2.37 -0.81
C ALA A 105 8.31 3.16 -1.02
N PHE A 106 8.27 4.21 -1.84
CA PHE A 106 9.41 5.10 -2.04
C PHE A 106 9.81 5.78 -0.72
N LEU A 107 8.84 6.31 0.03
CA LEU A 107 9.10 6.95 1.32
C LEU A 107 9.69 5.97 2.33
N ILE A 108 9.14 4.75 2.44
CA ILE A 108 9.71 3.69 3.30
C ILE A 108 11.15 3.37 2.90
N THR A 109 11.41 3.18 1.60
CA THR A 109 12.75 2.89 1.08
C THR A 109 13.71 4.04 1.35
N ALA A 110 13.25 5.28 1.22
CA ALA A 110 14.02 6.47 1.59
C ALA A 110 14.31 6.51 3.09
N GLY A 111 13.40 6.04 3.95
CA GLY A 111 13.63 5.85 5.38
C GLY A 111 14.77 4.87 5.66
N TYR A 112 14.79 3.72 4.98
CA TYR A 112 15.91 2.77 5.08
C TYR A 112 17.23 3.35 4.58
N ALA A 113 17.21 4.10 3.47
CA ALA A 113 18.39 4.79 2.97
C ALA A 113 18.88 5.89 3.92
N MET A 114 17.96 6.60 4.59
CA MET A 114 18.28 7.60 5.60
C MET A 114 18.92 6.93 6.83
N GLU A 115 18.38 5.80 7.29
CA GLU A 115 18.96 5.01 8.39
C GLU A 115 20.38 4.55 8.06
N PHE A 116 20.62 4.09 6.82
CA PHE A 116 21.97 3.76 6.34
C PHE A 116 22.93 4.96 6.42
N GLY A 117 22.50 6.13 5.93
CA GLY A 117 23.29 7.36 6.01
C GLY A 117 23.59 7.78 7.46
N LEU A 118 22.59 7.73 8.35
CA LEU A 118 22.74 8.02 9.77
C LEU A 118 23.73 7.08 10.46
N ARG A 119 23.73 5.78 10.12
CA ARG A 119 24.70 4.82 10.66
C ARG A 119 26.13 5.14 10.26
N SER A 120 26.37 5.58 9.02
CA SER A 120 27.71 6.01 8.62
C SER A 120 28.23 7.18 9.46
N LEU A 121 27.34 8.05 9.94
CA LEU A 121 27.68 9.11 10.89
C LEU A 121 27.91 8.56 12.30
N TYR A 122 27.11 7.60 12.78
CA TYR A 122 27.30 6.99 14.10
C TYR A 122 28.58 6.15 14.21
N ALA A 123 29.03 5.53 13.12
CA ALA A 123 30.30 4.82 13.07
C ALA A 123 31.51 5.75 13.36
N VAL A 124 31.40 7.05 13.04
CA VAL A 124 32.42 8.06 13.39
C VAL A 124 32.50 8.28 14.90
N PHE A 125 31.40 8.07 15.63
CA PHE A 125 31.30 8.28 17.07
C PHE A 125 31.42 7.01 17.91
N ASP A 126 31.82 5.88 17.30
CA ASP A 126 31.95 4.55 17.95
C ASP A 126 30.66 4.07 18.68
N TRP A 127 29.49 4.56 18.26
CA TRP A 127 28.21 4.08 18.77
C TRP A 127 27.87 2.74 18.12
N ARG A 128 28.10 1.64 18.87
CA ARG A 128 27.78 0.27 18.46
C ARG A 128 26.29 0.09 18.20
N SER A 129 25.88 0.10 16.93
CA SER A 129 24.57 -0.42 16.52
C SER A 129 24.72 -1.88 16.09
N ARG A 130 23.97 -2.79 16.72
CA ARG A 130 23.98 -4.25 16.43
C ARG A 130 23.04 -4.65 15.28
N ALA A 131 22.46 -3.69 14.57
CA ALA A 131 21.48 -3.98 13.55
C ALA A 131 22.16 -4.49 12.26
N PRO A 132 21.51 -5.41 11.49
CA PRO A 132 22.10 -5.99 10.28
C PRO A 132 22.56 -4.92 9.29
N GLU A 133 23.69 -5.16 8.64
CA GLU A 133 24.23 -4.29 7.59
C GLU A 133 23.30 -4.34 6.37
N LEU A 134 22.68 -3.21 6.04
CA LEU A 134 21.84 -3.07 4.84
C LEU A 134 22.74 -2.63 3.68
N ASP A 135 22.92 -3.51 2.70
CA ASP A 135 23.64 -3.19 1.46
C ASP A 135 22.77 -2.27 0.57
N PRO A 136 23.25 -1.09 0.14
CA PRO A 136 22.55 -0.21 -0.79
C PRO A 136 22.06 -0.89 -2.08
N ALA A 137 22.74 -1.95 -2.53
CA ALA A 137 22.32 -2.74 -3.70
C ALA A 137 20.95 -3.41 -3.51
N THR A 138 20.49 -3.55 -2.27
CA THR A 138 19.19 -4.15 -1.92
C THR A 138 18.03 -3.15 -1.95
N LEU A 139 18.29 -1.83 -2.01
CA LEU A 139 17.22 -0.81 -2.00
C LEU A 139 16.15 -0.98 -3.10
N PRO A 140 16.49 -1.35 -4.36
CA PRO A 140 15.49 -1.63 -5.38
C PRO A 140 14.58 -2.82 -5.00
N GLN A 141 15.13 -3.84 -4.35
CA GLN A 141 14.38 -5.00 -3.89
C GLN A 141 13.47 -4.62 -2.71
N VAL A 142 13.96 -3.80 -1.77
CA VAL A 142 13.17 -3.23 -0.67
C VAL A 142 11.98 -2.46 -1.24
N PHE A 143 12.23 -1.55 -2.18
CA PHE A 143 11.17 -0.79 -2.87
C PHE A 143 10.13 -1.69 -3.53
N GLY A 144 10.58 -2.67 -4.33
CA GLY A 144 9.67 -3.58 -5.03
C GLY A 144 8.80 -4.40 -4.07
N THR A 145 9.40 -4.88 -2.98
CA THR A 145 8.70 -5.68 -1.96
C THR A 145 7.64 -4.85 -1.23
N PHE A 146 7.99 -3.63 -0.78
CA PHE A 146 7.04 -2.73 -0.14
C PHE A 146 5.97 -2.24 -1.10
N TRP A 147 6.32 -1.92 -2.35
CA TRP A 147 5.34 -1.45 -3.34
C TRP A 147 4.30 -2.51 -3.62
N LEU A 148 4.73 -3.74 -3.91
CA LEU A 148 3.83 -4.86 -4.16
C LEU A 148 2.94 -5.13 -2.94
N SER A 149 3.55 -5.16 -1.75
CA SER A 149 2.83 -5.34 -0.50
C SER A 149 1.74 -4.27 -0.32
N LEU A 150 2.09 -2.98 -0.38
CA LEU A 150 1.15 -1.88 -0.16
C LEU A 150 0.07 -1.81 -1.24
N LEU A 151 0.42 -2.15 -2.49
CA LEU A 151 -0.54 -2.24 -3.58
C LEU A 151 -1.59 -3.32 -3.30
N MET A 152 -1.19 -4.49 -2.81
CA MET A 152 -2.12 -5.58 -2.47
C MET A 152 -3.08 -5.18 -1.35
N TRP A 153 -2.58 -4.52 -0.30
CA TRP A 153 -3.42 -4.01 0.79
C TRP A 153 -4.43 -2.95 0.29
N MET A 154 -3.99 -2.04 -0.56
CA MET A 154 -4.88 -1.02 -1.14
C MET A 154 -5.93 -1.64 -2.08
N VAL A 155 -5.56 -2.63 -2.88
CA VAL A 155 -6.48 -3.36 -3.76
C VAL A 155 -7.47 -4.20 -2.95
N ALA A 156 -7.05 -4.81 -1.85
CA ALA A 156 -7.95 -5.50 -0.93
C ALA A 156 -8.99 -4.53 -0.35
N GLY A 157 -8.58 -3.33 0.06
CA GLY A 157 -9.47 -2.25 0.49
C GLY A 157 -10.47 -1.85 -0.61
N LEU A 158 -10.01 -1.69 -1.86
CA LEU A 158 -10.90 -1.40 -2.99
C LEU A 158 -11.94 -2.51 -3.22
N VAL A 159 -11.54 -3.78 -3.16
CA VAL A 159 -12.45 -4.92 -3.38
C VAL A 159 -13.48 -5.01 -2.26
N ILE A 160 -13.04 -4.90 -1.00
CA ILE A 160 -13.94 -4.95 0.16
C ILE A 160 -14.89 -3.75 0.17
N GLY A 161 -14.37 -2.55 -0.06
CA GLY A 161 -15.16 -1.32 -0.13
C GLY A 161 -16.24 -1.41 -1.20
N LEU A 162 -15.93 -2.02 -2.35
CA LEU A 162 -16.91 -2.25 -3.42
C LEU A 162 -17.97 -3.29 -3.04
N GLY A 163 -17.59 -4.32 -2.30
CA GLY A 163 -18.53 -5.28 -1.72
C GLY A 163 -19.56 -4.58 -0.83
N PHE A 164 -19.09 -3.81 0.15
CA PHE A 164 -19.95 -3.06 1.08
C PHE A 164 -20.78 -1.98 0.40
N PHE A 165 -20.24 -1.33 -0.63
CA PHE A 165 -20.98 -0.36 -1.42
C PHE A 165 -22.21 -0.97 -2.10
N ARG A 166 -22.12 -2.24 -2.52
CA ARG A 166 -23.21 -2.94 -3.20
C ARG A 166 -24.27 -3.44 -2.22
N SER A 167 -23.85 -4.15 -1.18
CA SER A 167 -24.72 -4.50 -0.05
C SER A 167 -23.90 -4.99 1.15
N PRO A 168 -24.44 -4.95 2.38
CA PRO A 168 -23.75 -5.47 3.56
C PRO A 168 -23.32 -6.93 3.41
N ALA A 169 -24.17 -7.78 2.81
CA ALA A 169 -23.85 -9.19 2.57
C ALA A 169 -22.66 -9.38 1.62
N HIS A 170 -22.62 -8.64 0.49
CA HIS A 170 -21.48 -8.70 -0.42
C HIS A 170 -20.20 -8.19 0.24
N GLY A 171 -20.31 -7.18 1.12
CA GLY A 171 -19.21 -6.70 1.95
C GLY A 171 -18.62 -7.81 2.81
N ILE A 172 -19.45 -8.51 3.57
CA ILE A 172 -19.01 -9.63 4.42
C ILE A 172 -18.33 -10.73 3.58
N PHE A 173 -18.92 -11.14 2.46
CA PHE A 173 -18.33 -12.16 1.58
C PHE A 173 -17.06 -11.70 0.86
N SER A 174 -16.82 -10.39 0.74
CA SER A 174 -15.59 -9.86 0.15
C SER A 174 -14.41 -9.83 1.12
N ILE A 175 -14.64 -9.97 2.44
CA ILE A 175 -13.57 -9.98 3.45
C ILE A 175 -12.62 -11.16 3.24
N PRO A 176 -13.09 -12.42 3.10
CA PRO A 176 -12.20 -13.55 2.78
C PRO A 176 -11.38 -13.33 1.50
N VAL A 177 -11.99 -12.70 0.49
CA VAL A 177 -11.29 -12.36 -0.76
C VAL A 177 -10.19 -11.34 -0.50
N GLY A 178 -10.46 -10.31 0.30
CA GLY A 178 -9.44 -9.33 0.71
C GLY A 178 -8.28 -9.96 1.49
N ILE A 179 -8.56 -10.92 2.38
CA ILE A 179 -7.54 -11.69 3.09
C ILE A 179 -6.67 -12.46 2.08
N VAL A 180 -7.29 -13.16 1.13
CA VAL A 180 -6.55 -13.87 0.07
C VAL A 180 -5.69 -12.92 -0.74
N ILE A 181 -6.17 -11.71 -1.03
CA ILE A 181 -5.42 -10.70 -1.77
C ILE A 181 -4.13 -10.30 -1.05
N VAL A 182 -4.12 -10.23 0.28
CA VAL A 182 -2.93 -9.77 1.05
C VAL A 182 -2.03 -10.91 1.51
N LEU A 183 -2.43 -12.18 1.38
CA LEU A 183 -1.65 -13.34 1.84
C LEU A 183 -0.20 -13.36 1.32
N PRO A 184 0.09 -13.17 0.01
CA PRO A 184 1.48 -13.15 -0.44
C PRO A 184 2.32 -12.03 0.17
N SER A 185 1.71 -10.88 0.47
CA SER A 185 2.38 -9.78 1.17
C SER A 185 2.78 -10.18 2.58
N VAL A 186 1.92 -10.94 3.28
CA VAL A 186 2.20 -11.48 4.61
C VAL A 186 3.37 -12.46 4.60
N ILE A 187 3.35 -13.42 3.66
CA ILE A 187 4.40 -14.42 3.47
C ILE A 187 5.74 -13.73 3.13
N SER A 188 5.72 -12.82 2.15
CA SER A 188 6.91 -12.13 1.66
C SER A 188 7.67 -11.33 2.71
N ASN A 189 6.95 -10.75 3.68
CA ASN A 189 7.55 -9.89 4.70
C ASN A 189 7.76 -10.62 6.03
N ARG A 190 7.48 -11.93 6.07
CA ARG A 190 7.49 -12.76 7.27
C ARG A 190 6.85 -12.08 8.49
N ASN A 191 5.74 -11.39 8.23
CA ASN A 191 5.04 -10.63 9.24
C ASN A 191 3.56 -10.72 8.95
N ALA A 192 2.86 -11.46 9.83
CA ALA A 192 1.44 -11.76 9.75
C ALA A 192 0.59 -10.54 9.40
N GLY A 193 0.95 -9.34 9.87
CA GLY A 193 0.20 -8.12 9.58
C GLY A 193 -1.18 -8.06 10.27
N MET A 194 -1.66 -9.21 10.74
CA MET A 194 -3.04 -9.48 11.14
C MET A 194 -3.01 -10.24 12.47
N PRO A 195 -3.71 -9.76 13.51
CA PRO A 195 -3.70 -10.40 14.83
C PRO A 195 -4.23 -11.84 14.87
N PHE A 196 -4.96 -12.24 13.82
CA PHE A 196 -5.70 -13.51 13.75
C PHE A 196 -5.09 -14.54 12.80
N LEU A 197 -4.12 -14.16 11.97
CA LEU A 197 -3.34 -15.12 11.20
C LEU A 197 -2.13 -15.50 12.07
N GLY A 198 -2.15 -16.72 12.60
CA GLY A 198 -1.00 -17.25 13.35
C GLY A 198 0.22 -17.48 12.45
N ASP A 199 1.33 -17.85 13.09
CA ASP A 199 2.65 -17.97 12.44
C ASP A 199 2.70 -19.03 11.33
N TRP A 200 1.75 -19.98 11.30
CA TRP A 200 1.66 -21.04 10.29
C TRP A 200 1.58 -20.55 8.83
N VAL A 201 1.06 -19.34 8.59
CA VAL A 201 1.05 -18.74 7.25
C VAL A 201 2.43 -18.16 6.88
N VAL A 202 3.15 -17.66 7.88
CA VAL A 202 4.47 -17.04 7.73
C VAL A 202 5.54 -18.11 7.45
N ASP A 203 5.32 -19.35 7.89
CA ASP A 203 6.25 -20.48 7.75
C ASP A 203 6.16 -21.21 6.40
N LEU A 204 5.33 -20.73 5.46
CA LEU A 204 5.30 -21.25 4.10
C LEU A 204 6.61 -20.92 3.37
N ASP A 205 7.40 -21.97 3.07
CA ASP A 205 8.67 -21.85 2.36
C ASP A 205 8.43 -21.71 0.85
N LEU A 206 8.03 -20.49 0.45
CA LEU A 206 7.87 -20.11 -0.95
C LEU A 206 9.06 -19.28 -1.42
N GLY A 207 9.57 -19.61 -2.62
CA GLY A 207 10.64 -18.84 -3.24
C GLY A 207 10.19 -17.42 -3.64
N PRO A 208 11.10 -16.43 -3.71
CA PRO A 208 10.75 -15.06 -4.11
C PRO A 208 10.04 -14.96 -5.47
N GLY A 209 10.43 -15.82 -6.42
CA GLY A 209 9.80 -15.90 -7.74
C GLY A 209 8.35 -16.40 -7.69
N GLU A 210 8.05 -17.35 -6.80
CA GLU A 210 6.71 -17.90 -6.62
C GLU A 210 5.79 -16.87 -5.98
N ILE A 211 6.28 -16.18 -4.94
CA ILE A 211 5.56 -15.08 -4.28
C ILE A 211 5.23 -13.97 -5.29
N LEU A 212 6.19 -13.60 -6.14
CA LEU A 212 5.97 -12.60 -7.19
C LEU A 212 4.91 -13.06 -8.20
N ALA A 213 5.00 -14.30 -8.67
CA ALA A 213 4.06 -14.88 -9.61
C ALA A 213 2.62 -14.93 -9.03
N ILE A 214 2.47 -15.42 -7.80
CA ILE A 214 1.18 -15.46 -7.08
C ILE A 214 0.63 -14.05 -6.91
N SER A 215 1.46 -13.09 -6.50
CA SER A 215 1.05 -11.69 -6.31
C SER A 215 0.56 -11.07 -7.62
N ALA A 216 1.26 -11.31 -8.73
CA ALA A 216 0.86 -10.81 -10.05
C ALA A 216 -0.49 -11.40 -10.48
N VAL A 217 -0.67 -12.73 -10.33
CA VAL A 217 -1.93 -13.41 -10.64
C VAL A 217 -3.08 -12.85 -9.81
N ILE A 218 -2.88 -12.68 -8.50
CA ILE A 218 -3.88 -12.15 -7.58
C ILE A 218 -4.24 -10.70 -7.92
N LEU A 219 -3.27 -9.85 -8.26
CA LEU A 219 -3.53 -8.46 -8.66
C LEU A 219 -4.32 -8.38 -9.96
N VAL A 220 -3.97 -9.19 -10.96
CA VAL A 220 -4.72 -9.28 -12.23
C VAL A 220 -6.15 -9.79 -11.99
N ALA A 221 -6.31 -10.83 -11.18
CA ALA A 221 -7.62 -11.36 -10.79
C ALA A 221 -8.44 -10.29 -10.06
N SER A 222 -7.83 -9.54 -9.14
CA SER A 222 -8.47 -8.46 -8.37
C SER A 222 -8.91 -7.29 -9.25
N ALA A 223 -8.09 -6.89 -10.23
CA ALA A 223 -8.49 -5.91 -11.24
C ALA A 223 -9.70 -6.40 -12.05
N GLY A 224 -9.75 -7.70 -12.37
CA GLY A 224 -10.89 -8.36 -12.99
C GLY A 224 -12.14 -8.34 -12.09
N LEU A 225 -11.99 -8.63 -10.80
CA LEU A 225 -13.06 -8.58 -9.80
C LEU A 225 -13.62 -7.17 -9.64
N LEU A 226 -12.75 -6.15 -9.54
CA LEU A 226 -13.17 -4.74 -9.49
C LEU A 226 -13.95 -4.36 -10.74
N ARG A 227 -13.46 -4.72 -11.93
CA ARG A 227 -14.15 -4.44 -13.19
C ARG A 227 -15.51 -5.13 -13.26
N ARG A 228 -15.63 -6.36 -12.75
CA ARG A 228 -16.91 -7.09 -12.68
C ARG A 228 -17.85 -6.49 -11.64
N GLY A 229 -17.37 -6.19 -10.44
CA GLY A 229 -18.17 -5.62 -9.35
C GLY A 229 -18.77 -4.27 -9.73
N VAL A 230 -18.00 -3.42 -10.41
CA VAL A 230 -18.46 -2.11 -10.89
C VAL A 230 -19.58 -2.22 -11.95
N ARG A 231 -19.68 -3.33 -12.70
CA ARG A 231 -20.80 -3.55 -13.64
C ARG A 231 -22.15 -3.67 -12.94
N GLY A 232 -22.15 -4.05 -11.67
CA GLY A 232 -23.35 -4.14 -10.86
C GLY A 232 -23.84 -2.79 -10.32
N VAL A 233 -23.08 -1.71 -10.48
CA VAL A 233 -23.38 -0.38 -9.98
C VAL A 233 -24.09 0.44 -11.07
N PRO A 234 -25.16 1.22 -10.78
CA PRO A 234 -25.91 1.98 -11.76
C PRO A 234 -25.13 3.20 -12.30
N MET A 235 -24.09 2.94 -13.08
CA MET A 235 -23.27 3.90 -13.80
C MET A 235 -23.43 3.74 -15.30
N ARG A 236 -23.23 4.83 -16.04
CA ARG A 236 -23.27 4.84 -17.51
C ARG A 236 -22.18 3.90 -18.08
N THR A 237 -22.53 3.18 -19.13
CA THR A 237 -21.66 2.21 -19.82
C THR A 237 -20.67 2.90 -20.76
N SER A 238 -21.06 4.01 -21.38
CA SER A 238 -20.25 4.84 -22.28
C SER A 238 -20.57 6.33 -22.09
N ALA A 239 -19.59 7.18 -22.41
CA ALA A 239 -19.82 8.62 -22.58
C ALA A 239 -20.41 8.79 -23.99
N GLU A 240 -21.71 8.99 -24.06
CA GLU A 240 -22.41 9.54 -25.23
C GLU A 240 -22.42 11.06 -25.13
#